data_AF-A0A5S9NX09-F1
#
_entry.id   AF-A0A5S9NX09-F1
#
_cell.length_a   1.000
_cell.length_b   1.000
_cell.length_c   1.000
_cell.angle_alpha   90.00
_cell.angle_beta   90.00
_cell.angle_gamma   90.00
#
_symmetry.space_group_name_H-M   'P 1'
#
loop_
_entity.id
_entity.type
_entity.pdbx_description
1 polymer ?
#
loop_
_entity_poly.entity_id
_entity_poly.type
_entity_poly.pdbx_seq_one_letter_code
_entity_poly.pdbx_strand_id
1 'polypeptide(L)'
;MNKLLKIQIFLVLSLGQFAFAGGELIDLFGKKCKNSEVLYPFDKMGDYVAYQFCDDAVGTQLGFILRVYGDEVARVGSWSQYSRFWQNGGWSIDVKQIYFPAFNSRYVYVLTSDIYGDNSLYELDLLKRRYDILLNGEKEKRILSLDKISKKYLFFGEKDIEIRHDLLIPEK
;
A
#
# COMPACT_ATOMS: atom_id res chain seq x y z
N MET A 1 35.02 57.22 -2.74
CA MET A 1 33.54 57.19 -2.85
C MET A 1 33.13 55.92 -3.59
N ASN A 2 32.93 54.82 -2.87
CA ASN A 2 32.58 53.52 -3.47
C ASN A 2 31.06 53.31 -3.40
N LYS A 3 30.42 53.22 -4.57
CA LYS A 3 29.02 52.85 -4.73
C LYS A 3 28.88 51.34 -4.50
N LEU A 4 28.26 50.95 -3.38
CA LEU A 4 27.85 49.57 -3.14
C LEU A 4 26.42 49.37 -3.66
N LEU A 5 26.35 48.52 -4.67
CA LEU A 5 25.19 48.03 -5.40
C LEU A 5 24.26 47.25 -4.45
N LYS A 6 23.03 47.74 -4.22
CA LYS A 6 22.00 47.00 -3.47
C LYS A 6 21.34 45.99 -4.40
N ILE A 7 21.67 44.71 -4.21
CA ILE A 7 21.04 43.57 -4.86
C ILE A 7 19.65 43.38 -4.23
N GLN A 8 18.58 43.56 -5.03
CA GLN A 8 17.22 43.19 -4.64
C GLN A 8 17.07 41.67 -4.73
N ILE A 9 16.90 41.02 -3.59
CA ILE A 9 16.57 39.60 -3.48
C ILE A 9 15.08 39.44 -3.80
N PHE A 10 14.76 38.93 -4.99
CA PHE A 10 13.44 38.42 -5.34
C PHE A 10 13.27 37.05 -4.67
N LEU A 11 12.65 37.01 -3.50
CA LEU A 11 12.25 35.76 -2.85
C LEU A 11 10.95 35.26 -3.50
N VAL A 12 11.08 34.45 -4.55
CA VAL A 12 9.94 33.72 -5.13
C VAL A 12 9.58 32.58 -4.18
N LEU A 13 8.66 32.83 -3.25
CA LEU A 13 7.96 31.81 -2.48
C LEU A 13 7.01 31.05 -3.42
N SER A 14 7.52 30.07 -4.17
CA SER A 14 6.64 29.07 -4.77
C SER A 14 6.12 28.19 -3.63
N LEU A 15 4.92 28.51 -3.13
CA LEU A 15 4.11 27.56 -2.38
C LEU A 15 3.72 26.44 -3.34
N GLY A 16 4.65 25.52 -3.56
CA GLY A 16 4.37 24.24 -4.20
C GLY A 16 3.38 23.51 -3.31
N GLN A 17 2.10 23.62 -3.65
CA GLN A 17 1.07 22.71 -3.20
C GLN A 17 1.48 21.32 -3.70
N PHE A 18 2.21 20.57 -2.89
CA PHE A 18 2.34 19.14 -3.08
C PHE A 18 0.95 18.55 -2.86
N ALA A 19 0.18 18.42 -3.93
CA ALA A 19 -0.97 17.54 -3.95
C ALA A 19 -0.48 16.18 -3.44
N PHE A 20 -0.98 15.76 -2.29
CA PHE A 20 -0.76 14.43 -1.78
C PHE A 20 -1.25 13.47 -2.86
N ALA A 21 -0.38 12.58 -3.35
CA ALA A 21 -0.84 11.44 -4.13
C ALA A 21 -1.86 10.72 -3.23
N GLY A 22 -3.11 10.64 -3.70
CA GLY A 22 -4.28 10.28 -2.91
C GLY A 22 -4.31 8.81 -2.53
N GLY A 23 -3.38 8.38 -1.69
CA GLY A 23 -3.39 7.05 -1.12
C GLY A 23 -4.61 6.84 -0.21
N GLU A 24 -5.07 5.60 -0.14
CA GLU A 24 -6.29 5.22 0.57
C GLU A 24 -5.97 4.10 1.56
N LEU A 25 -6.26 4.36 2.84
CA LEU A 25 -6.15 3.41 3.93
C LEU A 25 -7.53 2.84 4.20
N ILE A 26 -7.65 1.52 4.14
CA ILE A 26 -8.87 0.78 4.43
C ILE A 26 -8.66 0.05 5.75
N ASP A 27 -9.48 0.40 6.74
CA ASP A 27 -9.58 -0.34 7.99
C ASP A 27 -10.66 -1.42 7.87
N LEU A 28 -10.26 -2.68 8.09
CA LEU A 28 -11.10 -3.87 8.05
C LEU A 28 -11.37 -4.42 9.45
N PHE A 29 -10.64 -3.96 10.48
CA PHE A 29 -10.74 -4.49 11.82
C PHE A 29 -12.06 -4.08 12.49
N GLY A 30 -12.72 -5.02 13.18
CA GLY A 30 -13.98 -4.77 13.90
C GLY A 30 -15.21 -4.47 13.03
N LYS A 31 -15.05 -4.40 11.71
CA LYS A 31 -16.19 -4.28 10.79
C LYS A 31 -16.80 -5.65 10.52
N LYS A 32 -18.12 -5.70 10.34
CA LYS A 32 -18.79 -6.93 9.91
C LYS A 32 -18.22 -7.33 8.56
N CYS A 33 -17.42 -8.40 8.57
CA CYS A 33 -16.78 -8.93 7.40
C CYS A 33 -17.85 -9.38 6.39
N LYS A 34 -17.80 -8.87 5.15
CA LYS A 34 -18.68 -9.30 4.06
C LYS A 34 -17.89 -10.12 3.06
N ASN A 35 -18.32 -11.36 2.85
CA ASN A 35 -17.68 -12.26 1.92
C ASN A 35 -17.69 -11.70 0.48
N SER A 36 -16.57 -11.83 -0.21
CA SER A 36 -16.39 -11.43 -1.62
C SER A 36 -16.59 -9.93 -1.88
N GLU A 37 -16.35 -9.08 -0.88
CA GLU A 37 -16.38 -7.63 -1.06
C GLU A 37 -15.14 -7.17 -1.85
N VAL A 38 -15.38 -6.38 -2.91
CA VAL A 38 -14.31 -5.69 -3.63
C VAL A 38 -13.90 -4.49 -2.79
N LEU A 39 -12.70 -4.55 -2.23
CA LEU A 39 -12.21 -3.51 -1.31
C LEU A 39 -11.69 -2.28 -2.02
N TYR A 40 -11.19 -2.45 -3.25
CA TYR A 40 -10.65 -1.35 -4.02
C TYR A 40 -11.10 -1.46 -5.48
N PRO A 41 -11.87 -0.48 -5.97
CA PRO A 41 -12.46 -0.56 -7.28
C PRO A 41 -11.42 -0.36 -8.40
N PHE A 42 -11.75 -0.92 -9.55
CA PHE A 42 -10.88 -1.04 -10.72
C PHE A 42 -10.33 0.31 -11.23
N ASP A 43 -11.15 1.35 -11.18
CA ASP A 43 -10.79 2.70 -11.61
C ASP A 43 -9.65 3.31 -10.78
N LYS A 44 -9.42 2.77 -9.58
CA LYS A 44 -8.37 3.24 -8.68
C LYS A 44 -7.11 2.36 -8.65
N MET A 45 -7.24 1.04 -8.83
CA MET A 45 -6.10 0.10 -8.76
C MET A 45 -5.50 -0.29 -10.12
N GLY A 46 -6.16 0.05 -11.22
CA GLY A 46 -5.69 -0.28 -12.57
C GLY A 46 -5.84 -1.77 -12.84
N ASP A 47 -4.72 -2.47 -13.04
CA ASP A 47 -4.73 -3.85 -13.55
C ASP A 47 -5.16 -4.91 -12.51
N TYR A 48 -5.22 -4.55 -11.22
CA TYR A 48 -5.47 -5.46 -10.11
C TYR A 48 -6.76 -5.13 -9.36
N VAL A 49 -7.33 -6.10 -8.66
CA VAL A 49 -8.45 -5.89 -7.73
C VAL A 49 -8.21 -6.65 -6.44
N ALA A 50 -8.44 -5.97 -5.31
CA ALA A 50 -8.42 -6.55 -3.98
C ALA A 50 -9.78 -7.17 -3.61
N TYR A 51 -9.76 -8.43 -3.19
CA TYR A 51 -10.92 -9.17 -2.72
C TYR A 51 -10.78 -9.54 -1.25
N GLN A 52 -11.84 -9.28 -0.50
CA GLN A 52 -11.99 -9.75 0.87
C GLN A 52 -12.72 -11.09 0.91
N PHE A 53 -12.16 -12.04 1.67
CA PHE A 53 -12.82 -13.28 2.05
C PHE A 53 -12.93 -13.32 3.57
N CYS A 54 -14.08 -13.74 4.06
CA CYS A 54 -14.41 -13.75 5.48
C CYS A 54 -14.56 -15.19 5.94
N ASP A 55 -13.67 -15.58 6.83
CA ASP A 55 -13.68 -16.88 7.46
C ASP A 55 -13.88 -16.67 8.96
N ASP A 56 -14.85 -17.36 9.54
CA ASP A 56 -15.18 -17.24 10.96
C ASP A 56 -14.09 -17.84 11.87
N ALA A 57 -13.24 -18.72 11.34
CA ALA A 57 -12.15 -19.36 12.07
C ALA A 57 -10.80 -18.64 11.97
N VAL A 58 -10.55 -17.88 10.89
CA VAL A 58 -9.24 -17.23 10.64
C VAL A 58 -9.33 -15.74 10.31
N GLY A 59 -10.51 -15.14 10.49
CA GLY A 59 -10.71 -13.70 10.33
C GLY A 59 -10.81 -13.24 8.88
N THR A 60 -10.35 -12.01 8.63
CA THR A 60 -10.42 -11.38 7.31
C THR A 60 -9.26 -11.83 6.43
N GLN A 61 -9.52 -12.56 5.36
CA GLN A 61 -8.51 -12.92 4.38
C GLN A 61 -8.53 -11.97 3.17
N LEU A 62 -7.36 -11.74 2.57
CA LEU A 62 -7.18 -10.84 1.43
C LEU A 62 -6.54 -11.55 0.24
N GLY A 63 -7.10 -11.39 -0.95
CA GLY A 63 -6.47 -11.84 -2.19
C GLY A 63 -6.50 -10.78 -3.28
N PHE A 64 -5.59 -10.90 -4.25
CA PHE A 64 -5.53 -10.02 -5.43
C PHE A 64 -5.82 -10.79 -6.71
N ILE A 65 -6.65 -10.20 -7.58
CA ILE A 65 -6.93 -10.74 -8.91
C ILE A 65 -6.39 -9.79 -9.98
N LEU A 66 -5.62 -10.32 -10.94
CA LEU A 66 -5.28 -9.62 -12.17
C LEU A 66 -6.50 -9.57 -13.09
N ARG A 67 -6.92 -8.37 -13.50
CA ARG A 67 -8.11 -8.14 -14.32
C ARG A 67 -7.84 -7.81 -15.78
N VAL A 68 -6.60 -7.60 -16.23
CA VAL A 68 -6.32 -7.49 -17.68
C VAL A 68 -6.46 -8.85 -18.38
N TYR A 69 -6.81 -8.83 -19.66
CA TYR A 69 -7.11 -10.03 -20.47
C TYR A 69 -6.29 -10.03 -21.76
N GLY A 70 -6.20 -11.21 -22.40
CA GLY A 70 -5.56 -11.33 -23.72
C GLY A 70 -4.08 -10.96 -23.69
N ASP A 71 -3.65 -10.21 -24.70
CA ASP A 71 -2.25 -9.82 -24.91
C ASP A 71 -1.72 -8.86 -23.82
N GLU A 72 -2.63 -8.18 -23.11
CA GLU A 72 -2.24 -7.27 -22.02
C GLU A 72 -1.66 -8.03 -20.82
N VAL A 73 -2.01 -9.31 -20.64
CA VAL A 73 -1.46 -10.15 -19.56
C VAL A 73 0.05 -10.29 -19.69
N ALA A 74 0.58 -10.38 -20.92
CA ALA A 74 2.02 -10.50 -21.16
C ALA A 74 2.81 -9.26 -20.71
N ARG A 75 2.13 -8.12 -20.52
CA ARG A 75 2.75 -6.89 -20.00
C ARG A 75 2.82 -6.86 -18.48
N VAL A 76 2.04 -7.70 -17.79
CA VAL A 76 1.91 -7.67 -16.32
C VAL A 76 2.76 -8.77 -15.68
N GLY A 77 4.08 -8.68 -15.86
CA GLY A 77 5.08 -9.39 -15.07
C GLY A 77 4.83 -10.88 -14.85
N SER A 78 4.70 -11.28 -13.58
CA SER A 78 4.62 -12.69 -13.14
C SER A 78 3.25 -13.36 -13.29
N TRP A 79 2.29 -12.67 -13.91
CA TRP A 79 0.92 -13.15 -14.05
C TRP A 79 0.70 -13.88 -15.38
N SER A 80 -0.29 -14.76 -15.41
CA SER A 80 -0.70 -15.45 -16.63
C SER A 80 -2.21 -15.67 -16.62
N GLN A 81 -2.79 -16.02 -17.78
CA GLN A 81 -4.22 -16.31 -17.89
C GLN A 81 -4.68 -17.44 -16.95
N TYR A 82 -3.78 -18.36 -16.60
CA TYR A 82 -4.03 -19.49 -15.70
C TYR A 82 -3.62 -19.21 -14.24
N SER A 83 -3.02 -18.06 -13.96
CA SER A 83 -2.53 -17.71 -12.63
C SER A 83 -2.82 -16.25 -12.34
N ARG A 84 -4.12 -15.93 -12.30
CA ARG A 84 -4.66 -14.57 -12.13
C ARG A 84 -5.01 -14.23 -10.71
N PHE A 85 -4.91 -15.17 -9.79
CA PHE A 85 -5.23 -14.97 -8.38
C PHE A 85 -3.98 -15.15 -7.52
N TRP A 86 -3.82 -14.27 -6.54
CA TRP A 86 -2.71 -14.28 -5.61
C TRP A 86 -3.22 -14.12 -4.17
N GLN A 87 -3.02 -15.16 -3.36
CA GLN A 87 -3.41 -15.23 -1.95
C GLN A 87 -2.53 -16.27 -1.25
N ASN A 88 -1.20 -16.12 -1.33
CA ASN A 88 -0.28 -17.02 -0.62
C ASN A 88 0.74 -16.22 0.19
N GLY A 89 0.84 -16.56 1.48
CA GLY A 89 1.72 -15.91 2.45
C GLY A 89 0.96 -15.33 3.65
N GLY A 90 1.69 -15.08 4.75
CA GLY A 90 1.12 -14.57 5.99
C GLY A 90 0.38 -13.24 5.84
N TRP A 91 0.79 -12.38 4.90
CA TRP A 91 0.12 -11.11 4.56
C TRP A 91 -1.37 -11.26 4.23
N SER A 92 -1.81 -12.44 3.79
CA SER A 92 -3.17 -12.67 3.33
C SER A 92 -4.14 -13.11 4.44
N ILE A 93 -3.62 -13.34 5.66
CA ILE A 93 -4.35 -13.93 6.79
C ILE A 93 -4.67 -12.84 7.82
N ASP A 94 -5.92 -12.81 8.25
CA ASP A 94 -6.45 -11.91 9.29
C ASP A 94 -6.02 -10.45 9.13
N VAL A 95 -6.30 -9.88 7.96
CA VAL A 95 -5.93 -8.52 7.60
C VAL A 95 -6.75 -7.50 8.38
N LYS A 96 -6.04 -6.62 9.10
CA LYS A 96 -6.62 -5.47 9.80
C LYS A 96 -6.74 -4.27 8.90
N GLN A 97 -5.68 -3.94 8.18
CA GLN A 97 -5.61 -2.70 7.42
C GLN A 97 -4.87 -2.93 6.11
N ILE A 98 -5.32 -2.21 5.07
CA ILE A 98 -4.72 -2.22 3.75
C ILE A 98 -4.48 -0.78 3.33
N TYR A 99 -3.31 -0.50 2.76
CA TYR A 99 -3.01 0.80 2.21
C TYR A 99 -2.57 0.74 0.75
N PHE A 100 -3.23 1.54 -0.06
CA PHE A 100 -2.86 1.80 -1.45
C PHE A 100 -2.17 3.16 -1.50
N PRO A 101 -0.86 3.23 -1.80
CA PRO A 101 -0.11 4.48 -1.69
C PRO A 101 -0.41 5.48 -2.81
N ALA A 102 -0.90 5.01 -3.96
CA ALA A 102 -1.27 5.83 -5.09
C ALA A 102 -2.25 5.08 -6.00
N PHE A 103 -2.92 5.84 -6.86
CA PHE A 103 -3.67 5.30 -8.01
C PHE A 103 -2.75 4.43 -8.87
N ASN A 104 -3.25 3.26 -9.29
CA ASN A 104 -2.52 2.28 -10.10
C ASN A 104 -1.18 1.84 -9.49
N SER A 105 -1.03 1.91 -8.17
CA SER A 105 0.18 1.47 -7.50
C SER A 105 0.36 -0.04 -7.69
N ARG A 106 1.55 -0.44 -8.14
CA ARG A 106 1.98 -1.85 -8.10
C ARG A 106 2.25 -2.34 -6.67
N TYR A 107 2.41 -1.41 -5.74
CA TYR A 107 2.71 -1.71 -4.34
C TYR A 107 1.47 -1.53 -3.47
N VAL A 108 1.28 -2.45 -2.53
CA VAL A 108 0.22 -2.40 -1.52
C VAL A 108 0.82 -2.76 -0.18
N TYR A 109 0.36 -2.12 0.90
CA TYR A 109 0.80 -2.45 2.24
C TYR A 109 -0.33 -3.10 3.01
N VAL A 110 0.00 -4.16 3.75
CA VAL A 110 -1.00 -4.96 4.46
C VAL A 110 -0.54 -5.18 5.88
N LEU A 111 -1.36 -4.80 6.85
CA LEU A 111 -1.16 -5.07 8.27
C LEU A 111 -2.08 -6.20 8.69
N THR A 112 -1.50 -7.28 9.24
CA THR A 112 -2.24 -8.41 9.79
C THR A 112 -2.54 -8.19 11.28
N SER A 113 -3.55 -8.89 11.78
CA SER A 113 -3.94 -8.91 13.18
C SER A 113 -3.03 -9.85 13.98
N ASP A 114 -3.04 -9.68 15.30
CA ASP A 114 -2.35 -10.56 16.24
C ASP A 114 -3.24 -11.68 16.81
N ILE A 115 -4.50 -11.76 16.35
CA ILE A 115 -5.47 -12.77 16.79
C ILE A 115 -5.28 -14.07 15.99
N TYR A 116 -5.43 -14.00 14.66
CA TYR A 116 -5.22 -15.13 13.75
C TYR A 116 -4.11 -14.90 12.72
N GLY A 117 -3.60 -13.67 12.64
CA GLY A 117 -2.43 -13.31 11.84
C GLY A 117 -1.14 -13.30 12.67
N ASP A 118 -0.10 -12.67 12.13
CA ASP A 118 1.22 -12.56 12.74
C ASP A 118 1.58 -11.14 13.19
N ASN A 119 0.60 -10.23 13.16
CA ASN A 119 0.77 -8.82 13.52
C ASN A 119 1.93 -8.11 12.79
N SER A 120 2.16 -8.48 11.54
CA SER A 120 3.26 -7.99 10.72
C SER A 120 2.75 -7.00 9.68
N LEU A 121 3.61 -6.06 9.31
CA LEU A 121 3.40 -5.21 8.14
C LEU A 121 4.15 -5.80 6.94
N TYR A 122 3.41 -5.94 5.86
CA TYR A 122 3.91 -6.42 4.59
C TYR A 122 3.89 -5.32 3.54
N GLU A 123 4.89 -5.31 2.67
CA GLU A 123 4.86 -4.65 1.37
C GLU A 123 4.66 -5.71 0.29
N LEU A 124 3.66 -5.53 -0.55
CA LEU A 124 3.34 -6.41 -1.67
C LEU A 124 3.76 -5.73 -2.96
N ASP A 125 4.45 -6.44 -3.84
CA ASP A 125 4.75 -6.03 -5.20
C ASP A 125 3.88 -6.85 -6.15
N LEU A 126 2.70 -6.31 -6.48
CA LEU A 126 1.67 -6.99 -7.25
C LEU A 126 2.22 -7.46 -8.60
N LEU A 127 3.03 -6.66 -9.29
CA LEU A 127 3.61 -7.02 -10.59
C LEU A 127 4.45 -8.30 -10.53
N LYS A 128 5.23 -8.45 -9.46
CA LYS A 128 6.15 -9.58 -9.25
C LYS A 128 5.56 -10.71 -8.40
N ARG A 129 4.33 -10.54 -7.86
CA ARG A 129 3.68 -11.48 -6.94
C ARG A 129 4.59 -11.92 -5.80
N ARG A 130 5.29 -10.95 -5.22
CA ARG A 130 6.16 -11.14 -4.07
C ARG A 130 5.74 -10.20 -2.97
N TYR A 131 6.09 -10.56 -1.74
CA TYR A 131 5.94 -9.68 -0.60
C TYR A 131 7.24 -9.67 0.20
N ASP A 132 7.46 -8.57 0.89
CA ASP A 132 8.52 -8.40 1.87
C ASP A 132 7.88 -8.04 3.22
N ILE A 133 8.47 -8.52 4.32
CA ILE A 133 8.06 -8.15 5.68
C ILE A 133 8.81 -6.88 6.06
N LEU A 134 8.09 -5.76 6.18
CA LEU A 134 8.67 -4.49 6.61
C LEU A 134 8.80 -4.44 8.14
N LEU A 135 7.81 -4.98 8.83
CA LEU A 135 7.83 -5.17 10.27
C LEU A 135 7.32 -6.55 10.63
N ASN A 136 8.08 -7.25 11.46
CA ASN A 136 7.69 -8.56 11.97
C ASN A 136 7.11 -8.40 13.38
N GLY A 137 5.83 -8.74 13.55
CA GLY A 137 5.10 -8.61 14.80
C GLY A 137 5.59 -9.51 15.94
N GLU A 138 6.29 -10.61 15.62
CA GLU A 138 6.90 -11.50 16.64
C GLU A 138 8.19 -10.91 17.23
N LYS A 139 8.92 -10.10 16.43
CA LYS A 139 10.21 -9.51 16.84
C LYS A 139 10.06 -8.10 17.40
N GLU A 140 9.06 -7.37 16.96
CA GLU A 140 8.79 -6.01 17.37
C GLU A 140 7.69 -5.93 18.43
N LYS A 141 7.63 -4.82 19.18
CA LYS A 141 6.47 -4.55 20.04
C LYS A 141 5.21 -4.47 19.16
N ARG A 142 4.10 -4.99 19.69
CA ARG A 142 2.79 -5.08 19.02
C ARG A 142 2.47 -3.83 18.17
N ILE A 143 2.37 -4.01 16.86
CA ILE A 143 1.88 -2.99 15.92
C ILE A 143 0.37 -2.79 16.17
N LEU A 144 -0.03 -1.57 16.51
CA LEU A 144 -1.43 -1.27 16.86
C LEU A 144 -2.25 -0.86 15.64
N SER A 145 -1.71 0.04 14.81
CA SER A 145 -2.37 0.59 13.63
C SER A 145 -1.38 1.27 12.68
N LEU A 146 -1.79 1.42 11.43
CA LEU A 146 -1.27 2.34 10.44
C LEU A 146 -2.02 3.67 10.61
N ASP A 147 -1.35 4.70 11.14
CA ASP A 147 -2.02 5.96 11.49
C ASP A 147 -1.87 7.04 10.42
N LYS A 148 -0.69 7.11 9.79
CA LYS A 148 -0.38 8.12 8.78
C LYS A 148 0.66 7.56 7.82
N ILE A 149 0.60 7.98 6.56
CA ILE A 149 1.58 7.57 5.56
C ILE A 149 1.95 8.80 4.74
N SER A 150 3.23 9.13 4.72
CA SER A 150 3.79 10.18 3.87
C SER A 150 4.54 9.56 2.70
N LYS A 151 4.96 10.38 1.73
CA LYS A 151 5.76 9.95 0.57
C LYS A 151 7.02 9.14 0.92
N LYS A 152 7.45 9.09 2.19
CA LYS A 152 8.68 8.44 2.62
C LYS A 152 8.54 7.58 3.90
N TYR A 153 7.43 7.69 4.62
CA TYR A 153 7.28 7.09 5.95
C TYR A 153 5.90 6.47 6.15
N LEU A 154 5.86 5.28 6.73
CA LEU A 154 4.68 4.73 7.40
C LEU A 154 4.85 5.08 8.88
N PHE A 155 3.83 5.69 9.47
CA PHE A 155 3.80 6.06 10.88
C PHE A 155 3.04 5.00 11.67
N PHE A 156 3.67 4.46 12.73
CA PHE A 156 3.11 3.43 13.62
C PHE A 156 3.20 3.89 15.07
N GLY A 157 2.19 4.57 15.61
CA GLY A 157 2.24 5.05 16.98
C GLY A 157 3.50 5.89 17.29
N GLU A 158 4.43 5.37 18.12
CA GLU A 158 5.67 6.03 18.54
C GLU A 158 6.91 5.74 17.66
N LYS A 159 6.83 4.83 16.67
CA LYS A 159 7.96 4.51 15.77
C LYS A 159 7.62 4.89 14.33
N ASP A 160 8.54 5.63 13.69
CA ASP A 160 8.47 5.96 12.27
C ASP A 160 9.34 4.97 11.49
N ILE A 161 8.80 4.42 10.40
CA ILE A 161 9.58 3.56 9.50
C ILE A 161 9.70 4.25 8.17
N GLU A 162 10.95 4.48 7.79
CA GLU A 162 11.30 4.93 6.46
C GLU A 162 11.03 3.80 5.46
N ILE A 163 10.07 4.04 4.58
CA ILE A 163 9.79 3.15 3.47
C ILE A 163 10.59 3.68 2.29
N ARG A 164 11.30 2.80 1.58
CA ARG A 164 12.02 3.19 0.37
C ARG A 164 11.04 3.49 -0.76
N HIS A 165 10.67 4.75 -0.89
CA HIS A 165 9.78 5.28 -1.91
C HIS A 165 10.54 5.84 -3.12
N ASP A 166 11.55 5.13 -3.59
CA ASP A 166 12.32 5.55 -4.77
C ASP A 166 11.51 5.38 -6.09
N LEU A 167 10.24 4.93 -6.03
CA LEU A 167 9.50 4.41 -7.19
C LEU A 167 8.03 4.87 -7.35
N LEU A 168 7.51 5.86 -6.61
CA LEU A 168 6.08 6.25 -6.68
C LEU A 168 5.77 7.59 -7.37
N ILE A 169 6.72 8.16 -8.13
CA ILE A 169 6.40 9.24 -9.05
C ILE A 169 6.94 8.81 -10.41
N PRO A 170 6.11 8.46 -11.42
CA PRO A 170 6.57 8.58 -12.78
C PRO A 170 6.93 10.06 -12.96
N GLU A 171 8.22 10.36 -13.15
CA GLU A 171 8.63 11.68 -13.63
C GLU A 171 7.78 11.98 -14.87
N LYS A 172 6.94 13.00 -14.77
CA LYS A 172 6.30 13.60 -15.94
C LYS A 172 7.29 14.55 -16.60
#